data_AF-A0A2N3IKZ7-F1
#
_entry.id   AF-A0A2N3IKZ7-F1
#
_cell.length_a   1.000
_cell.length_b   1.000
_cell.length_c   1.000
_cell.angle_alpha   90.00
_cell.angle_beta   90.00
_cell.angle_gamma   90.00
#
_symmetry.space_group_name_H-M   'P 1'
#
loop_
_entity.id
_entity.type
_entity.pdbx_description
1 polymer ?
#
loop_
_entity_poly.entity_id
_entity_poly.type
_entity_poly.pdbx_seq_one_letter_code
_entity_poly.pdbx_strand_id
1 'polypeptide(L)'
;MKKLIDIGFSNVMGIEPGPQADSAKLLGLNIIKGYFDIRHAKNIVDGYYLMHVFEHFEDPFSIFRLMSITLSETGKIVIEVPNFGGFHVQHLFYYNIYFMRVLSRGNNLKIIDYCIEDGNLRVVFSKAENMRYREVDIDFDKAEYISNLTEIKIIHEGCRERVDNFLRGKDTVFWWGAGSASVILLNEIKPDVLASTQIVVVDGDRGKSNLTIPGVNLKVDHYSVFKGTHINNLVIASSFYKEIFDSIRLSGITYDHVEVFSYA
;
A
#
# COMPACT_ATOMS: atom_id res chain seq x y z
N MET A 1 3.94 -12.91 10.72
CA MET A 1 4.61 -14.18 11.09
C MET A 1 4.45 -14.56 12.55
N LYS A 2 4.89 -13.74 13.53
CA LYS A 2 4.77 -14.09 14.97
C LYS A 2 3.35 -14.50 15.37
N LYS A 3 2.34 -13.72 15.00
CA LYS A 3 0.92 -14.06 15.20
C LYS A 3 0.51 -15.42 14.59
N LEU A 4 1.05 -15.81 13.43
CA LEU A 4 0.76 -17.12 12.83
C LEU A 4 1.35 -18.25 13.67
N ILE A 5 2.56 -18.06 14.18
CA ILE A 5 3.21 -19.02 15.08
C ILE A 5 2.42 -19.12 16.41
N ASP A 6 2.01 -17.98 16.98
CA ASP A 6 1.27 -17.91 18.23
C ASP A 6 -0.09 -18.64 18.16
N ILE A 7 -0.75 -18.62 17.00
CA ILE A 7 -2.01 -19.35 16.77
C ILE A 7 -1.82 -20.80 16.29
N GLY A 8 -0.58 -21.30 16.28
CA GLY A 8 -0.27 -22.73 16.10
C GLY A 8 0.25 -23.14 14.72
N PHE A 9 0.54 -22.21 13.81
CA PHE A 9 1.23 -22.57 12.56
C PHE A 9 2.70 -22.92 12.82
N SER A 10 3.13 -24.09 12.38
CA SER A 10 4.53 -24.51 12.36
C SER A 10 5.17 -24.30 10.98
N ASN A 11 6.51 -24.31 10.90
CA ASN A 11 7.28 -24.21 9.64
C ASN A 11 6.98 -22.94 8.83
N VAL A 12 6.64 -21.84 9.49
CA VAL A 12 6.37 -20.55 8.84
C VAL A 12 7.67 -19.96 8.32
N MET A 13 7.70 -19.62 7.03
CA MET A 13 8.81 -18.96 6.36
C MET A 13 8.34 -17.65 5.75
N GLY A 14 9.10 -16.57 5.94
CA GLY A 14 8.88 -15.28 5.29
C GLY A 14 9.88 -15.06 4.16
N ILE A 15 9.47 -14.28 3.17
CA ILE A 15 10.31 -13.89 2.03
C ILE A 15 10.17 -12.39 1.88
N GLU A 16 11.26 -11.66 2.04
CA GLU A 16 11.30 -10.19 2.09
C GLU A 16 12.58 -9.70 1.39
N PRO A 17 12.50 -9.02 0.24
CA PRO A 17 13.69 -8.53 -0.46
C PRO A 17 14.36 -7.35 0.26
N GLY A 18 13.60 -6.56 1.03
CA GLY A 18 14.01 -5.32 1.65
C GLY A 18 14.85 -5.47 2.92
N PRO A 19 15.31 -4.35 3.50
CA PRO A 19 16.06 -4.31 4.77
C PRO A 19 15.26 -4.84 5.96
N GLN A 20 13.93 -4.87 5.87
CA GLN A 20 13.03 -5.42 6.88
C GLN A 20 13.32 -6.90 7.15
N ALA A 21 13.86 -7.64 6.17
CA ALA A 21 14.28 -9.02 6.34
C ALA A 21 15.34 -9.17 7.45
N ASP A 22 16.30 -8.25 7.53
CA ASP A 22 17.37 -8.31 8.52
C ASP A 22 16.82 -8.03 9.92
N SER A 23 15.92 -7.05 10.05
CA SER A 23 15.23 -6.75 11.30
C SER A 23 14.37 -7.94 11.78
N ALA A 24 13.67 -8.60 10.86
CA ALA A 24 12.86 -9.76 11.18
C ALA A 24 13.71 -10.99 11.60
N LYS A 25 14.89 -11.19 10.98
CA LYS A 25 15.84 -12.22 11.39
C LYS A 25 16.38 -12.00 12.80
N LEU A 26 16.66 -10.75 13.18
CA LEU A 26 17.10 -10.40 14.55
C LEU A 26 16.03 -10.73 15.61
N LEU A 27 14.76 -10.76 15.20
CA LEU A 27 13.64 -11.21 16.05
C LEU A 27 13.47 -12.74 16.08
N GLY A 28 14.40 -13.49 15.49
CA GLY A 28 14.38 -14.96 15.44
C GLY A 28 13.40 -15.54 14.42
N LEU A 29 12.89 -14.73 13.48
CA LEU A 29 11.97 -15.22 12.45
C LEU A 29 12.74 -15.90 11.31
N ASN A 30 12.17 -16.99 10.78
CA ASN A 30 12.70 -17.69 9.62
C ASN A 30 12.40 -16.91 8.33
N ILE A 31 13.34 -16.07 7.89
CA ILE A 31 13.18 -15.18 6.73
C ILE A 31 14.25 -15.47 5.69
N ILE A 32 13.83 -15.61 4.44
CA ILE A 32 14.71 -15.54 3.27
C ILE A 32 14.73 -14.09 2.77
N LYS A 33 15.93 -13.52 2.65
CA LYS A 33 16.09 -12.18 2.07
C LYS A 33 16.17 -12.30 0.55
N GLY A 34 15.11 -11.93 -0.15
CA GLY A 34 15.01 -12.04 -1.60
C GLY A 34 13.57 -11.95 -2.10
N TYR A 35 13.41 -11.99 -3.42
CA TYR A 35 12.10 -12.04 -4.06
C TYR A 35 11.55 -13.47 -4.10
N PHE A 36 10.23 -13.62 -3.95
CA PHE A 36 9.58 -14.92 -4.12
C PHE A 36 9.64 -15.35 -5.58
N ASP A 37 10.06 -16.59 -5.81
CA ASP A 37 10.15 -17.22 -7.13
C ASP A 37 10.22 -18.75 -7.00
N ILE A 38 10.42 -19.43 -8.12
CA ILE A 38 10.50 -20.90 -8.22
C ILE A 38 11.53 -21.54 -7.28
N ARG A 39 12.60 -20.82 -6.90
CA ARG A 39 13.65 -21.34 -6.00
C ARG A 39 13.13 -21.50 -4.57
N HIS A 40 12.09 -20.76 -4.22
CA HIS A 40 11.47 -20.73 -2.89
C HIS A 40 10.21 -21.59 -2.79
N ALA A 41 9.59 -21.93 -3.91
CA ALA A 41 8.42 -22.80 -3.98
C ALA A 41 8.79 -24.21 -4.47
N LYS A 42 9.62 -24.91 -3.69
CA LYS A 42 10.04 -26.30 -4.01
C LYS A 42 9.19 -27.37 -3.35
N ASN A 43 8.49 -27.02 -2.28
CA ASN A 43 7.71 -27.93 -1.47
C ASN A 43 6.23 -27.61 -1.61
N ILE A 44 5.39 -28.62 -1.43
CA ILE A 44 3.96 -28.41 -1.21
C ILE A 44 3.76 -27.73 0.16
N VAL A 45 2.95 -26.67 0.19
CA VAL A 45 2.64 -25.91 1.41
C VAL A 45 1.14 -25.80 1.66
N ASP A 46 0.76 -25.62 2.92
CA ASP A 46 -0.65 -25.46 3.31
C ASP A 46 -1.19 -24.03 3.14
N GLY A 47 -0.29 -23.06 2.92
CA GLY A 47 -0.66 -21.66 2.98
C GLY A 47 0.28 -20.73 2.23
N TYR A 48 -0.29 -19.80 1.48
CA TYR A 48 0.35 -18.54 1.10
C TYR A 48 -0.42 -17.38 1.72
N TYR A 49 0.31 -16.37 2.18
CA TYR A 49 -0.26 -15.18 2.80
C TYR A 49 0.50 -13.93 2.33
N LEU A 50 -0.17 -13.09 1.56
CA LEU A 50 0.39 -11.88 0.96
C LEU A 50 -0.50 -10.70 1.32
N MET A 51 0.10 -9.64 1.87
CA MET A 51 -0.60 -8.42 2.27
C MET A 51 0.14 -7.24 1.67
N HIS A 52 -0.47 -6.58 0.69
CA HIS A 52 0.17 -5.49 -0.05
C HIS A 52 1.52 -5.89 -0.68
N VAL A 53 1.56 -7.07 -1.30
CA VAL A 53 2.74 -7.60 -1.99
C VAL A 53 2.42 -7.96 -3.44
N PHE A 54 1.21 -8.44 -3.70
CA PHE A 54 0.88 -9.06 -4.98
C PHE A 54 0.89 -8.05 -6.14
N GLU A 55 0.52 -6.79 -5.86
CA GLU A 55 0.54 -5.63 -6.75
C GLU A 55 1.94 -5.18 -7.18
N HIS A 56 2.97 -5.63 -6.46
CA HIS A 56 4.36 -5.26 -6.72
C HIS A 56 5.11 -6.27 -7.59
N PHE A 57 4.54 -7.44 -7.88
CA PHE A 57 5.21 -8.42 -8.75
C PHE A 57 5.23 -7.94 -10.20
N GLU A 58 6.38 -8.04 -10.85
CA GLU A 58 6.54 -7.78 -12.29
C GLU A 58 5.78 -8.81 -13.13
N ASP A 59 5.75 -10.06 -12.68
CA ASP A 59 5.00 -11.15 -13.31
C ASP A 59 4.08 -11.85 -12.27
N PRO A 60 2.95 -11.22 -11.92
CA PRO A 60 2.03 -11.78 -10.92
C PRO A 60 1.38 -13.08 -11.41
N PHE A 61 1.30 -13.31 -12.72
CA PHE A 61 0.68 -14.49 -13.30
C PHE A 61 1.54 -15.73 -13.07
N SER A 62 2.84 -15.67 -13.34
CA SER A 62 3.76 -16.76 -13.03
C SER A 62 3.84 -17.04 -11.54
N ILE A 63 3.85 -15.98 -10.71
CA ILE A 63 3.85 -16.10 -9.26
C ILE A 63 2.57 -16.77 -8.74
N PHE A 64 1.40 -16.36 -9.23
CA PHE A 64 0.12 -16.95 -8.83
C PHE A 64 -0.02 -18.39 -9.29
N ARG A 65 0.44 -18.70 -10.51
CA ARG A 65 0.50 -20.07 -11.02
C ARG A 65 1.42 -20.94 -10.16
N LEU A 66 2.58 -20.40 -9.79
CA LEU A 66 3.53 -21.09 -8.91
C LEU A 66 2.89 -21.41 -7.57
N MET A 67 2.26 -20.43 -6.92
CA MET A 67 1.52 -20.66 -5.67
C MET A 67 0.44 -21.73 -5.84
N SER A 68 -0.31 -21.72 -6.95
CA SER A 68 -1.33 -22.74 -7.21
C SER A 68 -0.74 -24.15 -7.28
N ILE A 69 0.33 -24.36 -8.05
CA ILE A 69 0.89 -25.72 -8.24
C ILE A 69 1.57 -26.28 -6.98
N THR A 70 2.07 -25.42 -6.10
CA THR A 70 2.72 -25.81 -4.84
C THR A 70 1.79 -25.71 -3.63
N LEU A 71 0.51 -25.40 -3.83
CA LEU A 71 -0.50 -25.45 -2.77
C LEU A 71 -0.98 -26.87 -2.54
N SER A 72 -1.07 -27.29 -1.27
CA SER A 72 -1.66 -28.57 -0.89
C SER A 72 -3.15 -28.64 -1.23
N GLU A 73 -3.69 -29.85 -1.33
CA GLU A 73 -5.11 -30.08 -1.64
C GLU A 73 -6.08 -29.37 -0.70
N THR A 74 -5.67 -29.16 0.56
CA THR A 74 -6.46 -28.47 1.59
C THR A 74 -5.99 -27.05 1.89
N GLY A 75 -4.91 -26.63 1.23
CA GLY A 75 -4.25 -25.36 1.47
C GLY A 75 -5.04 -24.17 0.98
N LYS A 76 -4.62 -22.98 1.43
CA LYS A 76 -5.23 -21.70 1.04
C LYS A 76 -4.20 -20.69 0.57
N ILE A 77 -4.59 -19.85 -0.37
CA ILE A 77 -3.86 -18.62 -0.69
C ILE A 77 -4.71 -17.47 -0.18
N VAL A 78 -4.11 -16.58 0.61
CA VAL A 78 -4.74 -15.34 1.06
C VAL A 78 -3.95 -14.19 0.45
N ILE A 79 -4.63 -13.34 -0.32
CA ILE A 79 -4.06 -12.15 -0.93
C ILE A 79 -4.90 -10.94 -0.51
N GLU A 80 -4.26 -9.94 0.06
CA GLU A 80 -4.80 -8.60 0.21
C GLU A 80 -4.05 -7.62 -0.68
N VAL A 81 -4.81 -6.84 -1.43
CA VAL A 81 -4.35 -5.80 -2.36
C VAL A 81 -5.31 -4.62 -2.32
N PRO A 82 -4.91 -3.43 -2.77
CA PRO A 82 -5.86 -2.34 -3.01
C PRO A 82 -6.96 -2.77 -4.00
N ASN A 83 -8.21 -2.44 -3.70
CA ASN A 83 -9.35 -2.71 -4.59
C ASN A 83 -9.43 -1.62 -5.67
N PHE A 84 -8.71 -1.84 -6.77
CA PHE A 84 -8.58 -0.91 -7.89
C PHE A 84 -8.20 0.51 -7.45
N GLY A 85 -7.25 0.63 -6.52
CA GLY A 85 -6.84 1.91 -5.96
C GLY A 85 -5.41 1.90 -5.42
N GLY A 86 -5.10 2.85 -4.53
CA GLY A 86 -3.78 2.97 -3.91
C GLY A 86 -2.69 3.22 -4.95
N PHE A 87 -2.91 4.15 -5.88
CA PHE A 87 -1.98 4.38 -6.99
C PHE A 87 -0.58 4.69 -6.49
N HIS A 88 0.40 4.01 -7.07
CA HIS A 88 1.78 4.05 -6.60
C HIS A 88 2.70 3.63 -7.74
N VAL A 89 3.89 4.23 -7.83
CA VAL A 89 4.86 3.91 -8.90
C VAL A 89 5.37 2.46 -8.87
N GLN A 90 5.23 1.79 -7.73
CA GLN A 90 5.55 0.37 -7.54
C GLN A 90 4.33 -0.57 -7.65
N HIS A 91 3.10 -0.04 -7.82
CA HIS A 91 1.91 -0.87 -8.08
C HIS A 91 1.82 -1.09 -9.58
N LEU A 92 2.30 -2.24 -10.02
CA LEU A 92 2.37 -2.60 -11.43
C LEU A 92 1.01 -3.11 -11.94
N PHE A 93 0.17 -3.59 -11.03
CA PHE A 93 -1.15 -4.13 -11.32
C PHE A 93 -2.19 -3.62 -10.31
N TYR A 94 -3.41 -3.42 -10.80
CA TYR A 94 -4.57 -3.01 -10.01
C TYR A 94 -5.64 -4.08 -10.11
N TYR A 95 -6.07 -4.59 -8.97
CA TYR A 95 -6.94 -5.76 -8.91
C TYR A 95 -8.33 -5.38 -8.42
N ASN A 96 -9.30 -6.19 -8.83
CA ASN A 96 -10.64 -6.21 -8.28
C ASN A 96 -11.12 -7.66 -8.20
N ILE A 97 -12.28 -7.89 -7.56
CA ILE A 97 -12.79 -9.24 -7.35
C ILE A 97 -13.04 -10.00 -8.66
N TYR A 98 -13.48 -9.30 -9.71
CA TYR A 98 -13.75 -9.90 -11.02
C TYR A 98 -12.47 -10.42 -11.69
N PHE A 99 -11.40 -9.63 -11.65
CA PHE A 99 -10.09 -10.05 -12.13
C PHE A 99 -9.57 -11.24 -11.32
N MET A 100 -9.67 -11.19 -9.98
CA MET A 100 -9.23 -12.28 -9.11
C MET A 100 -9.96 -13.60 -9.40
N ARG A 101 -11.25 -13.54 -9.75
CA ARG A 101 -12.04 -14.72 -10.15
C ARG A 101 -11.56 -15.33 -11.46
N VAL A 102 -11.29 -14.49 -12.46
CA VAL A 102 -10.74 -14.95 -13.75
C VAL A 102 -9.36 -15.58 -13.54
N LEU A 103 -8.49 -14.91 -12.78
CA LEU A 103 -7.16 -15.38 -12.44
C LEU A 103 -7.21 -16.73 -11.70
N SER A 104 -8.10 -16.89 -10.72
CA SER A 104 -8.21 -18.13 -9.95
C SER A 104 -8.63 -19.30 -10.82
N ARG A 105 -9.68 -19.12 -11.65
CA ARG A 105 -10.20 -20.18 -12.53
C ARG A 105 -9.17 -20.63 -13.56
N GLY A 106 -8.39 -19.68 -14.10
CA GLY A 106 -7.27 -19.98 -15.00
C GLY A 106 -6.14 -20.79 -14.36
N ASN A 107 -6.11 -20.91 -13.03
CA ASN A 107 -5.08 -21.61 -12.27
C ASN A 107 -5.62 -22.79 -11.44
N ASN A 108 -6.76 -23.37 -11.82
CA ASN A 108 -7.42 -24.46 -11.08
C ASN A 108 -7.70 -24.14 -9.59
N LEU A 109 -7.98 -22.87 -9.31
CA LEU A 109 -8.38 -22.37 -8.00
C LEU A 109 -9.78 -21.78 -8.08
N LYS A 110 -10.43 -21.69 -6.92
CA LYS A 110 -11.71 -20.99 -6.71
C LYS A 110 -11.60 -20.04 -5.54
N ILE A 111 -12.37 -18.96 -5.58
CA ILE A 111 -12.52 -18.03 -4.46
C ILE A 111 -13.49 -18.64 -3.47
N ILE A 112 -13.08 -18.81 -2.22
CA ILE A 112 -13.91 -19.40 -1.16
C ILE A 112 -14.37 -18.37 -0.12
N ASP A 113 -13.75 -17.19 -0.11
CA ASP A 113 -14.13 -16.05 0.71
C ASP A 113 -13.49 -14.78 0.13
N TYR A 114 -14.13 -13.62 0.35
CA TYR A 114 -13.52 -12.32 0.10
C TYR A 114 -14.17 -11.24 0.95
N CYS A 115 -13.41 -10.18 1.26
CA CYS A 115 -13.97 -8.96 1.83
C CYS A 115 -13.35 -7.72 1.18
N ILE A 116 -14.12 -6.63 1.17
CA ILE A 116 -13.66 -5.31 0.77
C ILE A 116 -13.82 -4.40 1.98
N GLU A 117 -12.71 -3.93 2.53
CA GLU A 117 -12.66 -3.10 3.75
C GLU A 117 -11.63 -1.98 3.55
N ASP A 118 -12.01 -0.74 3.85
CA ASP A 118 -11.15 0.44 3.78
C ASP A 118 -10.40 0.58 2.43
N GLY A 119 -11.07 0.25 1.32
CA GLY A 119 -10.48 0.32 -0.03
C GLY A 119 -9.57 -0.85 -0.40
N ASN A 120 -9.45 -1.87 0.45
CA ASN A 120 -8.64 -3.06 0.20
C ASN A 120 -9.51 -4.26 -0.10
N LEU A 121 -9.07 -5.10 -1.04
CA LEU A 121 -9.67 -6.37 -1.39
C LEU A 121 -8.81 -7.49 -0.78
N ARG A 122 -9.40 -8.27 0.12
CA ARG A 122 -8.82 -9.51 0.62
C ARG A 122 -9.56 -10.69 0.02
N VAL A 123 -8.84 -11.63 -0.59
CA VAL A 123 -9.42 -12.81 -1.25
C VAL A 123 -8.76 -14.08 -0.71
N VAL A 124 -9.58 -15.09 -0.45
CA VAL A 124 -9.15 -16.42 -0.04
C VAL A 124 -9.43 -17.41 -1.16
N PHE A 125 -8.39 -18.10 -1.61
CA PHE A 125 -8.45 -19.11 -2.66
C PHE A 125 -8.22 -20.51 -2.11
N SER A 126 -8.83 -21.48 -2.76
CA SER A 126 -8.60 -22.93 -2.55
C SER A 126 -8.54 -23.63 -3.91
N LYS A 127 -7.98 -24.85 -3.95
CA LYS A 127 -8.11 -25.76 -5.10
C LYS A 127 -9.57 -25.89 -5.54
N ALA A 128 -9.82 -25.84 -6.85
CA ALA A 128 -11.17 -25.91 -7.39
C ALA A 128 -11.87 -27.22 -7.01
N GLU A 129 -11.14 -28.33 -7.05
CA GLU A 129 -11.60 -29.68 -6.69
C GLU A 129 -11.81 -29.91 -5.19
N ASN A 130 -11.37 -28.97 -4.33
CA ASN A 130 -11.55 -29.09 -2.89
C ASN A 130 -13.04 -28.99 -2.53
N MET A 131 -13.67 -30.10 -2.20
CA MET A 131 -15.12 -30.17 -1.91
C MET A 131 -15.53 -29.58 -0.56
N ARG A 132 -14.59 -29.25 0.32
CA ARG A 132 -14.88 -28.70 1.66
C ARG A 132 -15.44 -27.29 1.60
N TYR A 133 -15.06 -26.51 0.59
CA TYR A 133 -15.45 -25.12 0.43
C TYR A 133 -16.21 -24.94 -0.88
N ARG A 134 -17.28 -24.15 -0.85
CA ARG A 134 -17.99 -23.74 -2.07
C ARG A 134 -17.29 -22.52 -2.67
N GLU A 135 -17.34 -22.39 -3.99
CA GLU A 135 -16.94 -21.13 -4.63
C GLU A 135 -17.94 -20.05 -4.21
N VAL A 136 -17.45 -18.86 -3.90
CA VAL A 136 -18.31 -17.69 -3.66
C VAL A 136 -18.98 -17.31 -4.97
N ASP A 137 -20.27 -17.04 -4.91
CA ASP A 137 -20.97 -16.52 -6.07
C ASP A 137 -20.62 -15.05 -6.28
N ILE A 138 -20.16 -14.72 -7.48
CA ILE A 138 -19.66 -13.39 -7.83
C ILE A 138 -20.29 -13.08 -9.18
N ASP A 139 -21.32 -12.26 -9.21
CA ASP A 139 -21.92 -11.80 -10.45
C ASP A 139 -21.29 -10.50 -10.90
N PHE A 140 -20.98 -10.39 -12.20
CA PHE A 140 -20.43 -9.15 -12.74
C PHE A 140 -21.54 -8.12 -12.89
N ASP A 141 -21.62 -7.19 -11.94
CA ASP A 141 -22.43 -6.00 -12.07
C ASP A 141 -21.62 -4.91 -12.78
N LYS A 142 -21.92 -4.73 -14.08
CA LYS A 142 -21.27 -3.71 -14.91
C LYS A 142 -21.58 -2.29 -14.42
N ALA A 143 -22.79 -2.03 -13.92
CA ALA A 143 -23.19 -0.69 -13.50
C ALA A 143 -22.47 -0.31 -12.21
N GLU A 144 -22.44 -1.22 -11.23
CA GLU A 144 -21.68 -1.04 -9.99
C GLU A 144 -20.19 -0.88 -10.28
N TYR A 145 -19.63 -1.72 -11.15
CA TYR A 145 -18.22 -1.62 -11.56
C TYR A 145 -17.87 -0.25 -12.13
N ILE A 146 -18.68 0.28 -13.06
CA ILE A 146 -18.47 1.61 -13.65
C ILE A 146 -18.64 2.71 -12.61
N SER A 147 -19.62 2.57 -11.70
CA SER A 147 -19.84 3.52 -10.60
C SER A 147 -18.61 3.63 -9.71
N ASN A 148 -18.07 2.49 -9.25
CA ASN A 148 -16.89 2.44 -8.39
C ASN A 148 -15.66 3.07 -9.06
N LEU A 149 -15.44 2.80 -10.35
CA LEU A 149 -14.37 3.45 -11.11
C LEU A 149 -14.52 4.97 -11.19
N THR A 150 -15.77 5.43 -11.37
CA THR A 150 -16.07 6.86 -11.46
C THR A 150 -15.83 7.54 -10.11
N GLU A 151 -16.21 6.90 -9.01
CA GLU A 151 -15.95 7.39 -7.65
C GLU A 151 -14.45 7.52 -7.38
N ILE A 152 -13.65 6.49 -7.69
CA ILE A 152 -12.19 6.53 -7.57
C ILE A 152 -11.61 7.72 -8.36
N LYS A 153 -12.05 7.90 -9.61
CA LYS A 153 -11.62 9.02 -10.44
C LYS A 153 -11.95 10.36 -9.80
N ILE A 154 -13.19 10.55 -9.34
CA ILE A 154 -13.65 11.80 -8.71
C ILE A 154 -12.84 12.10 -7.44
N ILE A 155 -12.55 11.09 -6.63
CA ILE A 155 -11.74 11.24 -5.42
C ILE A 155 -10.33 11.73 -5.78
N HIS A 156 -9.68 11.13 -6.78
CA HIS A 156 -8.34 11.56 -7.20
C HIS A 156 -8.33 12.97 -7.80
N GLU A 157 -9.26 13.29 -8.70
CA GLU A 157 -9.39 14.63 -9.28
C GLU A 157 -9.66 15.67 -8.19
N GLY A 158 -10.54 15.34 -7.23
CA GLY A 158 -10.85 16.18 -6.08
C GLY A 158 -9.66 16.38 -5.13
N CYS A 159 -8.87 15.34 -4.86
CA CYS A 159 -7.64 15.46 -4.06
C CYS A 159 -6.65 16.43 -4.70
N ARG A 160 -6.42 16.30 -6.02
CA ARG A 160 -5.54 17.21 -6.78
C ARG A 160 -6.03 18.65 -6.71
N GLU A 161 -7.31 18.88 -6.98
CA GLU A 161 -7.90 20.23 -6.90
C GLU A 161 -7.83 20.81 -5.48
N ARG A 162 -8.05 19.99 -4.46
CA ARG A 162 -7.99 20.42 -3.06
C ARG A 162 -6.57 20.80 -2.64
N VAL A 163 -5.54 20.05 -3.06
CA VAL A 163 -4.13 20.44 -2.85
C VAL A 163 -3.85 21.77 -3.52
N ASP A 164 -4.13 21.90 -4.82
CA ASP A 164 -3.90 23.13 -5.58
C ASP A 164 -4.56 24.34 -4.90
N ASN A 165 -5.84 24.21 -4.53
CA ASN A 165 -6.59 25.28 -3.89
C ASN A 165 -6.06 25.61 -2.50
N PHE A 166 -5.60 24.61 -1.74
CA PHE A 166 -4.98 24.86 -0.44
C PHE A 166 -3.68 25.64 -0.60
N LEU A 167 -2.85 25.34 -1.60
CA LEU A 167 -1.55 26.00 -1.78
C LEU A 167 -1.68 27.44 -2.30
N ARG A 168 -2.72 27.75 -3.10
CA ARG A 168 -2.89 29.07 -3.70
C ARG A 168 -2.92 30.20 -2.66
N GLY A 169 -2.06 31.19 -2.89
CA GLY A 169 -1.97 32.39 -2.05
C GLY A 169 -1.22 32.18 -0.73
N LYS A 170 -0.52 31.04 -0.56
CA LYS A 170 0.31 30.79 0.62
C LYS A 170 1.78 30.98 0.27
N ASP A 171 2.48 31.72 1.14
CA ASP A 171 3.91 31.92 0.97
C ASP A 171 4.70 30.65 1.31
N THR A 172 4.36 29.98 2.42
CA THR A 172 5.04 28.76 2.88
C THR A 172 4.06 27.71 3.36
N VAL A 173 4.31 26.47 2.94
CA VAL A 173 3.55 25.28 3.34
C VAL A 173 4.52 24.18 3.76
N PHE A 174 4.27 23.62 4.95
CA PHE A 174 4.98 22.45 5.44
C PHE A 174 4.24 21.19 4.99
N TRP A 175 4.95 20.33 4.26
CA TRP A 175 4.41 19.12 3.66
C TRP A 175 4.94 17.90 4.41
N TRP A 176 4.11 17.33 5.29
CA TRP A 176 4.49 16.20 6.13
C TRP A 176 4.17 14.86 5.45
N GLY A 177 5.21 14.08 5.22
CA GLY A 177 5.21 12.82 4.49
C GLY A 177 6.09 12.93 3.24
N ALA A 178 7.06 12.02 3.11
CA ALA A 178 7.87 11.82 1.91
C ALA A 178 7.66 10.39 1.38
N GLY A 179 6.41 9.93 1.42
CA GLY A 179 5.96 8.68 0.80
C GLY A 179 5.44 8.92 -0.62
N SER A 180 4.83 7.89 -1.20
CA SER A 180 4.41 7.94 -2.60
C SER A 180 3.20 8.81 -2.86
N ALA A 181 2.32 8.99 -1.88
CA ALA A 181 1.27 10.01 -1.93
C ALA A 181 1.90 11.40 -2.20
N SER A 182 3.01 11.74 -1.54
CA SER A 182 3.73 12.98 -1.80
C SER A 182 4.37 13.01 -3.18
N VAL A 183 4.93 11.90 -3.65
CA VAL A 183 5.48 11.82 -5.02
C VAL A 183 4.38 12.11 -6.04
N ILE A 184 3.20 11.51 -5.90
CA ILE A 184 2.09 11.70 -6.84
C ILE A 184 1.56 13.13 -6.74
N LEU A 185 1.11 13.55 -5.56
CA LEU A 185 0.47 14.85 -5.37
C LEU A 185 1.39 16.00 -5.76
N LEU A 186 2.66 15.99 -5.33
CA LEU A 186 3.58 17.09 -5.62
C LEU A 186 3.88 17.23 -7.11
N ASN A 187 3.97 16.11 -7.85
CA ASN A 187 4.19 16.14 -9.30
C ASN A 187 2.94 16.53 -10.10
N GLU A 188 1.75 16.47 -9.49
CA GLU A 188 0.49 16.87 -10.13
C GLU A 188 0.07 18.31 -9.81
N ILE A 189 0.72 18.98 -8.86
CA ILE A 189 0.48 20.40 -8.58
C ILE A 189 0.74 21.22 -9.85
N LYS A 190 -0.16 22.17 -10.13
CA LYS A 190 0.02 23.06 -11.28
C LYS A 190 1.33 23.85 -11.18
N PRO A 191 2.13 23.96 -12.26
CA PRO A 191 3.45 24.60 -12.21
C PRO A 191 3.45 26.03 -11.66
N ASP A 192 2.41 26.83 -11.91
CA ASP A 192 2.25 28.19 -11.37
C ASP A 192 2.09 28.19 -9.84
N VAL A 193 1.37 27.20 -9.29
CA VAL A 193 1.15 27.05 -7.85
C VAL A 193 2.43 26.57 -7.17
N LEU A 194 3.10 25.57 -7.75
CA LEU A 194 4.35 25.04 -7.22
C LEU A 194 5.46 26.09 -7.20
N ALA A 195 5.54 26.94 -8.24
CA ALA A 195 6.55 27.99 -8.34
C ALA A 195 6.28 29.19 -7.41
N SER A 196 5.03 29.42 -7.01
CA SER A 196 4.63 30.55 -6.15
C SER A 196 4.57 30.22 -4.66
N THR A 197 4.70 28.94 -4.28
CA THR A 197 4.58 28.46 -2.89
C THR A 197 5.89 27.83 -2.44
N GLN A 198 6.48 28.29 -1.33
CA GLN A 198 7.62 27.60 -0.72
C GLN A 198 7.14 26.33 0.00
N ILE A 199 7.45 25.16 -0.55
CA ILE A 199 7.10 23.87 0.07
C ILE A 199 8.30 23.32 0.86
N VAL A 200 8.11 23.11 2.17
CA VAL A 200 9.09 22.49 3.07
C VAL A 200 8.66 21.06 3.37
N VAL A 201 9.36 20.07 2.83
CA VAL A 201 8.98 18.66 3.00
C VAL A 201 9.58 18.10 4.28
N VAL A 202 8.74 17.43 5.08
CA VAL A 202 9.06 16.92 6.41
C VAL A 202 8.72 15.42 6.49
N ASP A 203 9.60 14.58 7.04
CA ASP A 203 9.30 13.16 7.31
C ASP A 203 9.89 12.72 8.68
N GLY A 204 9.36 11.63 9.24
CA GLY A 204 9.87 11.00 10.46
C GLY A 204 10.92 9.92 10.22
N ASP A 205 11.07 9.46 8.99
CA ASP A 205 12.10 8.52 8.60
C ASP A 205 13.44 9.25 8.39
N ARG A 206 14.40 8.99 9.29
CA ARG A 206 15.77 9.52 9.18
C ARG A 206 16.48 9.08 7.91
N GLY A 207 16.13 7.91 7.36
CA GLY A 207 16.69 7.39 6.11
C GLY A 207 16.34 8.26 4.90
N LYS A 208 15.29 9.08 4.99
CA LYS A 208 14.88 10.01 3.94
C LYS A 208 15.44 11.42 4.11
N SER A 209 15.98 11.75 5.28
CA SER A 209 16.51 13.08 5.56
C SER A 209 17.64 13.44 4.60
N ASN A 210 17.62 14.68 4.08
CA ASN A 210 18.55 15.20 3.06
C ASN A 210 18.48 14.51 1.69
N LEU A 211 17.51 13.62 1.46
CA LEU A 211 17.15 13.17 0.13
C LEU A 211 16.11 14.13 -0.49
N THR A 212 15.71 13.86 -1.73
CA THR A 212 14.73 14.66 -2.45
C THR A 212 13.51 13.83 -2.85
N ILE A 213 12.36 14.50 -2.96
CA ILE A 213 11.18 13.94 -3.61
C ILE A 213 11.44 13.80 -5.11
N PRO A 214 11.30 12.60 -5.70
CA PRO A 214 11.44 12.39 -7.14
C PRO A 214 10.53 13.29 -7.97
N GLY A 215 11.04 13.80 -9.10
CA GLY A 215 10.31 14.63 -10.05
C GLY A 215 10.31 16.13 -9.72
N VAL A 216 9.96 16.50 -8.48
CA VAL A 216 9.94 17.91 -8.03
C VAL A 216 11.23 18.40 -7.36
N ASN A 217 12.14 17.48 -7.00
CA ASN A 217 13.44 17.76 -6.38
C ASN A 217 13.38 18.57 -5.06
N LEU A 218 12.26 18.50 -4.34
CA LEU A 218 12.12 19.11 -3.03
C LEU A 218 12.89 18.31 -1.97
N LYS A 219 13.74 18.98 -1.19
CA LYS A 219 14.52 18.35 -0.12
C LYS A 219 13.62 17.94 1.04
N VAL A 220 13.87 16.75 1.59
CA VAL A 220 13.19 16.22 2.78
C VAL A 220 14.02 16.48 4.03
N ASP A 221 13.43 17.17 5.01
CA ASP A 221 14.02 17.36 6.33
C ASP A 221 13.33 16.43 7.36
N HIS A 222 14.09 15.99 8.37
CA HIS A 222 13.52 15.25 9.48
C HIS A 222 12.75 16.20 10.41
N TYR A 223 11.56 15.81 10.89
CA TYR A 223 10.70 16.71 11.69
C TYR A 223 11.37 17.29 12.94
N SER A 224 12.36 16.60 13.51
CA SER A 224 13.06 17.08 14.72
C SER A 224 13.73 18.43 14.54
N VAL A 225 14.01 18.85 13.30
CA VAL A 225 14.58 20.19 13.00
C VAL A 225 13.59 21.30 13.36
N PHE A 226 12.30 21.01 13.34
CA PHE A 226 11.21 21.96 13.60
C PHE A 226 10.68 21.86 15.04
N LYS A 227 11.41 21.24 15.96
CA LYS A 227 10.95 21.07 17.34
C LYS A 227 10.63 22.42 17.99
N GLY A 228 9.43 22.55 18.56
CA GLY A 228 8.97 23.78 19.22
C GLY A 228 8.61 24.94 18.28
N THR A 229 8.63 24.74 16.95
CA THR A 229 8.29 25.80 16.01
C THR A 229 6.77 25.88 15.76
N HIS A 230 6.33 27.04 15.32
CA HIS A 230 4.98 27.26 14.84
C HIS A 230 4.94 27.21 13.29
N ILE A 231 3.93 26.54 12.73
CA ILE A 231 3.75 26.32 11.29
C ILE A 231 2.38 26.88 10.86
N ASN A 232 2.36 27.88 10.00
CA ASN A 232 1.08 28.46 9.56
C ASN A 232 0.24 27.47 8.74
N ASN A 233 0.85 26.79 7.77
CA ASN A 233 0.14 25.92 6.84
C ASN A 233 0.79 24.54 6.78
N LEU A 234 0.01 23.52 7.13
CA LEU A 234 0.43 22.13 7.16
C LEU A 234 -0.38 21.30 6.15
N VAL A 235 0.31 20.49 5.36
CA VAL A 235 -0.26 19.38 4.60
C VAL A 235 0.27 18.10 5.20
N ILE A 236 -0.58 17.10 5.44
CA ILE A 236 -0.17 15.74 5.80
C ILE A 236 -0.53 14.81 4.64
N ALA A 237 0.47 14.29 3.94
CA ALA A 237 0.32 13.36 2.82
C ALA A 237 0.75 11.94 3.24
N SER A 238 -0.05 11.32 4.09
CA SER A 238 0.23 10.00 4.66
C SER A 238 -1.03 9.35 5.23
N SER A 239 -1.16 8.03 5.07
CA SER A 239 -2.18 7.23 5.75
C SER A 239 -1.96 7.14 7.27
N PHE A 240 -0.72 7.37 7.74
CA PHE A 240 -0.34 7.40 9.17
C PHE A 240 -0.52 8.79 9.81
N TYR A 241 -1.54 9.54 9.40
CA TYR A 241 -1.74 10.93 9.84
C TYR A 241 -1.98 11.04 11.35
N LYS A 242 -2.55 10.01 11.99
CA LYS A 242 -2.79 9.98 13.44
C LYS A 242 -1.46 9.97 14.22
N GLU A 243 -0.55 9.09 13.83
CA GLU A 243 0.79 9.00 14.41
C GLU A 243 1.62 10.26 14.12
N ILE A 244 1.40 10.89 12.96
CA ILE A 244 2.00 12.18 12.62
C ILE A 244 1.50 13.28 13.56
N PHE A 245 0.19 13.38 13.80
CA PHE A 245 -0.35 14.35 14.76
C PHE A 245 0.21 14.15 16.17
N ASP A 246 0.37 12.90 16.61
CA ASP A 246 1.03 12.59 17.88
C ASP A 246 2.49 13.05 17.90
N SER A 247 3.22 12.83 16.80
CA SER A 247 4.62 13.24 16.65
C SER A 247 4.77 14.78 16.67
N ILE A 248 3.87 15.50 15.99
CA ILE A 248 3.78 16.96 16.00
C ILE A 248 3.57 17.46 17.43
N ARG A 249 2.56 16.93 18.12
CA ARG A 249 2.22 17.30 19.50
C ARG A 249 3.37 17.03 20.47
N LEU A 250 3.96 15.84 20.44
CA LEU A 250 5.09 15.45 21.31
C LEU A 250 6.35 16.28 21.05
N SER A 251 6.51 16.80 19.84
CA SER A 251 7.63 17.67 19.45
C SER A 251 7.37 19.15 19.77
N GLY A 252 6.21 19.49 20.33
CA GLY A 252 5.83 20.87 20.62
C GLY A 252 5.64 21.72 19.35
N ILE A 253 5.39 21.09 18.20
CA ILE A 253 5.08 21.78 16.96
C ILE A 253 3.61 22.21 17.02
N THR A 254 3.34 23.45 16.64
CA THR A 254 1.97 24.00 16.58
C THR A 254 1.65 24.44 15.16
N TYR A 255 0.36 24.51 14.80
CA TYR A 255 -0.06 24.93 13.47
C TYR A 255 -1.39 25.68 13.45
N ASP A 256 -1.61 26.54 12.43
CA ASP A 256 -2.87 27.27 12.23
C ASP A 256 -3.85 26.48 11.35
N HIS A 257 -3.37 26.01 10.20
CA HIS A 257 -4.19 25.35 9.19
C HIS A 257 -3.60 24.00 8.79
N VAL A 258 -4.45 22.98 8.69
CA VAL A 258 -4.04 21.63 8.29
C VAL A 258 -4.98 21.04 7.25
N GLU A 259 -4.40 20.41 6.23
CA GLU A 259 -5.09 19.53 5.29
C GLU A 259 -4.49 18.13 5.32
N VAL A 260 -5.33 17.09 5.28
CA VAL A 260 -4.90 15.69 5.38
C VAL A 260 -5.28 14.91 4.13
N PHE A 261 -4.29 14.38 3.43
CA PHE A 261 -4.42 13.55 2.23
C PHE A 261 -3.96 12.13 2.56
N SER A 262 -4.87 11.32 3.11
CA SER A 262 -4.58 9.95 3.58
C SER A 262 -4.85 8.86 2.54
N TYR A 263 -5.48 9.21 1.42
CA TYR A 263 -5.93 8.28 0.36
C TYR A 263 -5.51 8.74 -1.04
N ALA A 264 -4.47 9.56 -1.13
CA ALA A 264 -3.94 10.07 -2.40
C ALA A 264 -3.06 9.04 -3.11
#